data_AF-A0A6L5QMG6-F1
#
_entry.id   AF-A0A6L5QMG6-F1
#
_cell.length_a   1.000
_cell.length_b   1.000
_cell.length_c   1.000
_cell.angle_alpha   90.00
_cell.angle_beta   90.00
_cell.angle_gamma   90.00
#
_symmetry.space_group_name_H-M   'P 1'
#
loop_
_entity.id
_entity.type
_entity.pdbx_description
1 polymer ?
#
loop_
_entity_poly.entity_id
_entity_poly.type
_entity_poly.pdbx_seq_one_letter_code
_entity_poly.pdbx_strand_id
1 'polypeptide(L)'
;MKLLSRVAAFAIVGVVLLIMLALFHHPIATSKVELAQQAVRDNQVHGILIALLAILASALAVLSEALKERSGALYVYRLGCVLLGVAMLLDGFVTPLLADTDVATVLRPIGVTIQVFSKAGFVAQSAAILLWSCTAWRRVRWFAVLGVLAAIVPAAWILFGDLLLTPRSLMAVFGAHAAWYLSAAWVLHRFSRPSA
;
A
#
# COMPACT_ATOMS: atom_id res chain seq x y z
N MET A 1 18.64 4.60 17.99
CA MET A 1 18.36 4.68 16.53
C MET A 1 18.87 3.47 15.74
N LYS A 2 20.14 3.04 15.83
CA LYS A 2 20.67 1.95 14.97
C LYS A 2 19.85 0.64 15.02
N LEU A 3 19.49 0.16 16.22
CA LEU A 3 18.65 -1.04 16.37
C LEU A 3 17.26 -0.84 15.75
N LEU A 4 16.62 0.30 16.04
CA LEU A 4 15.30 0.64 15.51
C LEU A 4 15.29 0.67 13.96
N SER A 5 16.32 1.23 13.32
CA SER A 5 16.44 1.21 11.85
C SER A 5 16.58 -0.20 11.28
N ARG A 6 17.25 -1.13 11.98
CA ARG A 6 17.34 -2.54 11.55
C ARG A 6 15.99 -3.24 11.67
N VAL A 7 15.33 -3.10 12.82
CA VAL A 7 14.00 -3.67 13.05
C VAL A 7 13.01 -3.14 12.01
N ALA A 8 13.00 -1.84 11.76
CA ALA A 8 12.15 -1.22 10.74
C ALA A 8 12.48 -1.75 9.33
N ALA A 9 13.76 -1.91 8.98
CA ALA A 9 14.14 -2.49 7.68
C ALA A 9 13.60 -3.91 7.49
N PHE A 10 13.76 -4.78 8.49
CA PHE A 10 13.23 -6.15 8.44
C PHE A 10 11.70 -6.17 8.43
N ALA A 11 11.05 -5.30 9.20
CA ALA A 11 9.60 -5.16 9.21
C ALA A 11 9.07 -4.74 7.82
N ILE A 12 9.71 -3.77 7.16
CA ILE A 12 9.35 -3.36 5.80
C ILE A 12 9.46 -4.55 4.84
N VAL A 13 10.58 -5.28 4.85
CA VAL A 13 10.77 -6.44 3.97
C VAL A 13 9.70 -7.50 4.23
N GLY A 14 9.50 -7.89 5.48
CA GLY A 14 8.52 -8.91 5.85
C GLY A 14 7.10 -8.52 5.44
N VAL A 15 6.69 -7.28 5.75
CA VAL A 15 5.35 -6.78 5.40
C VAL A 15 5.15 -6.71 3.89
N VAL A 16 6.12 -6.18 3.13
CA VAL A 16 6.03 -6.08 1.67
C VAL A 16 5.89 -7.46 1.03
N LEU A 17 6.66 -8.45 1.50
CA LEU A 17 6.56 -9.82 1.01
C LEU A 17 5.21 -10.46 1.36
N LEU A 18 4.68 -10.22 2.56
CA LEU A 18 3.36 -10.72 2.95
C LEU A 18 2.22 -10.08 2.15
N ILE A 19 2.28 -8.77 1.89
CA ILE A 19 1.28 -8.10 1.05
C ILE A 19 1.37 -8.60 -0.39
N MET A 20 2.58 -8.74 -0.96
CA MET A 20 2.75 -9.35 -2.28
C MET A 20 2.19 -10.77 -2.32
N LEU A 21 2.51 -11.60 -1.33
CA LEU A 21 1.97 -12.97 -1.25
C LEU A 21 0.43 -12.97 -1.26
N ALA A 22 -0.18 -12.11 -0.44
CA ALA A 22 -1.62 -11.96 -0.36
C ALA A 22 -2.23 -11.51 -1.69
N LEU A 23 -1.63 -10.53 -2.39
CA LEU A 23 -2.11 -10.05 -3.68
C LEU A 23 -1.99 -11.11 -4.80
N PHE A 24 -0.90 -11.89 -4.80
CA PHE A 24 -0.66 -12.91 -5.82
C PHE A 24 -1.49 -14.18 -5.62
N HIS A 25 -1.91 -14.46 -4.39
CA HIS A 25 -2.71 -15.65 -4.06
C HIS A 25 -4.16 -15.32 -3.68
N HIS A 26 -4.58 -14.06 -3.82
CA HIS A 26 -5.96 -13.68 -3.54
C HIS A 26 -6.89 -14.42 -4.53
N PRO A 27 -7.82 -15.25 -4.05
CA PRO A 27 -8.71 -15.96 -4.95
C PRO A 27 -9.63 -14.94 -5.65
N ILE A 28 -9.86 -15.15 -6.94
CA ILE A 28 -10.80 -14.36 -7.73
C ILE A 28 -12.07 -15.19 -7.82
N ALA A 29 -13.10 -14.79 -7.07
CA ALA A 29 -14.39 -15.46 -7.15
C ALA A 29 -15.01 -15.21 -8.54
N THR A 30 -15.46 -16.29 -9.18
CA THR A 30 -16.06 -16.27 -10.51
C THR A 30 -17.57 -16.48 -10.48
N SER A 31 -18.13 -16.88 -9.33
CA SER A 31 -19.56 -17.08 -9.12
C SER A 31 -20.06 -16.49 -7.79
N LYS A 32 -21.39 -16.27 -7.71
CA LYS A 32 -22.06 -15.80 -6.46
C LYS A 32 -21.87 -16.79 -5.30
N VAL A 33 -21.83 -18.09 -5.58
CA VAL A 33 -21.65 -19.14 -4.57
C VAL A 33 -20.22 -19.12 -4.01
N GLU A 34 -19.23 -18.91 -4.86
CA GLU A 34 -17.84 -18.73 -4.44
C GLU A 34 -17.66 -17.47 -3.59
N LEU A 35 -18.29 -16.36 -3.97
CA LEU A 35 -18.30 -15.11 -3.18
C LEU A 35 -18.81 -15.33 -1.75
N ALA A 36 -19.96 -16.01 -1.60
CA ALA A 36 -20.53 -16.29 -0.29
C ALA A 36 -19.65 -17.23 0.55
N GLN A 37 -19.06 -18.26 -0.06
CA GLN A 37 -18.15 -19.20 0.63
C GLN A 37 -16.81 -18.56 1.00
N GLN A 38 -16.39 -17.53 0.27
CA GLN A 38 -15.11 -16.85 0.47
C GLN A 38 -15.19 -15.69 1.47
N ALA A 39 -16.39 -15.23 1.83
CA ALA A 39 -16.64 -14.10 2.74
C ALA A 39 -15.78 -14.12 4.03
N VAL A 40 -15.69 -15.26 4.71
CA VAL A 40 -14.91 -15.38 5.96
C VAL A 40 -13.40 -15.27 5.69
N ARG A 41 -12.92 -15.82 4.56
CA ARG A 41 -11.52 -15.71 4.16
C ARG A 41 -11.18 -14.28 3.72
N ASP A 42 -12.07 -13.64 2.97
CA ASP A 42 -11.87 -12.27 2.52
C ASP A 42 -11.80 -11.29 3.71
N ASN A 43 -12.69 -11.44 4.70
CA ASN A 43 -12.61 -10.69 5.96
C ASN A 43 -11.24 -10.78 6.64
N GLN A 44 -10.70 -12.00 6.76
CA GLN A 44 -9.41 -12.24 7.39
C GLN A 44 -8.26 -11.61 6.58
N VAL A 45 -8.26 -11.81 5.26
CA VAL A 45 -7.21 -11.26 4.38
C VAL A 45 -7.21 -9.74 4.45
N HIS A 46 -8.37 -9.09 4.32
CA HIS A 46 -8.48 -7.64 4.38
C HIS A 46 -8.10 -7.08 5.75
N GLY A 47 -8.55 -7.72 6.85
CA GLY A 47 -8.15 -7.34 8.20
C GLY A 47 -6.63 -7.44 8.43
N ILE A 48 -6.00 -8.51 7.93
CA ILE A 48 -4.54 -8.68 7.98
C ILE A 48 -3.85 -7.60 7.15
N LEU A 49 -4.33 -7.30 5.94
CA LEU A 49 -3.75 -6.26 5.09
C LEU A 49 -3.79 -4.88 5.76
N ILE A 50 -4.89 -4.53 6.44
CA ILE A 50 -5.00 -3.28 7.21
C ILE A 50 -3.94 -3.23 8.31
N ALA A 51 -3.78 -4.32 9.08
CA ALA A 51 -2.76 -4.40 10.13
C ALA A 51 -1.34 -4.28 9.55
N LEU A 52 -1.07 -4.95 8.42
CA LEU A 52 0.21 -4.86 7.70
C LEU A 52 0.49 -3.43 7.23
N LEU A 53 -0.49 -2.71 6.68
CA LEU A 53 -0.34 -1.29 6.29
C LEU A 53 -0.02 -0.39 7.49
N ALA A 54 -0.60 -0.65 8.66
CA ALA A 54 -0.29 0.09 9.88
C ALA A 54 1.14 -0.17 10.38
N ILE A 55 1.60 -1.43 10.33
CA ILE A 55 2.99 -1.81 10.65
C ILE A 55 3.95 -1.13 9.66
N LEU A 56 3.64 -1.16 8.36
CA LEU A 56 4.45 -0.54 7.32
C LEU A 56 4.56 0.99 7.52
N ALA A 57 3.44 1.66 7.78
CA ALA A 57 3.43 3.10 8.09
C ALA A 57 4.28 3.43 9.33
N SER A 58 4.24 2.57 10.35
CA SER A 58 5.05 2.73 11.57
C SER A 58 6.54 2.55 11.29
N ALA A 59 6.91 1.56 10.47
CA ALA A 59 8.30 1.36 10.06
C ALA A 59 8.83 2.51 9.18
N LEU A 60 8.00 3.08 8.32
CA LEU A 60 8.33 4.25 7.50
C LEU A 60 8.41 5.56 8.30
N ALA A 61 7.88 5.61 9.53
CA ALA A 61 8.15 6.72 10.44
C ALA A 61 9.65 6.77 10.79
N VAL A 62 10.29 5.61 11.00
CA VAL A 62 11.73 5.51 11.24
C VAL A 62 12.54 5.98 10.03
N LEU A 63 12.07 5.72 8.81
CA LEU A 63 12.66 6.27 7.58
C LEU A 63 12.58 7.80 7.55
N SER A 64 11.41 8.36 7.89
CA SER A 64 11.18 9.81 7.93
C SER A 64 12.16 10.49 8.90
N GLU A 65 12.33 9.92 10.10
CA GLU A 65 13.31 10.39 11.08
C GLU A 65 14.75 10.29 10.56
N ALA A 66 15.13 9.14 9.97
CA ALA A 66 16.47 8.93 9.45
C ALA A 66 16.83 9.90 8.30
N LEU A 67 15.85 10.25 7.46
CA LEU A 67 15.99 11.26 6.42
C LEU A 67 15.90 12.70 6.94
N LYS A 68 15.49 12.91 8.20
CA LYS A 68 15.12 14.23 8.76
C LYS A 68 14.07 14.93 7.89
N GLU A 69 13.09 14.15 7.45
CA GLU A 69 11.95 14.56 6.62
C GLU A 69 11.08 15.59 7.37
N ARG A 70 10.58 16.61 6.67
CA ARG A 70 9.77 17.71 7.25
C ARG A 70 8.59 18.16 6.39
N SER A 71 8.46 17.65 5.17
CA SER A 71 7.37 17.94 4.23
C SER A 71 6.05 17.26 4.59
N GLY A 72 6.07 16.32 5.55
CA GLY A 72 4.86 15.65 6.02
C GLY A 72 4.54 14.37 5.23
N ALA A 73 5.55 13.76 4.60
CA ALA A 73 5.39 12.54 3.81
C ALA A 73 4.67 11.43 4.60
N LEU A 74 5.01 11.27 5.88
CA LEU A 74 4.38 10.28 6.76
C LEU A 74 2.88 10.53 6.96
N TYR A 75 2.43 11.78 7.06
CA TYR A 75 1.01 12.09 7.23
C TYR A 75 0.23 11.78 5.97
N VAL A 76 0.78 12.14 4.81
CA VAL A 76 0.19 11.79 3.50
C VAL A 76 0.14 10.28 3.31
N TYR A 77 1.18 9.55 3.72
CA TYR A 77 1.21 8.10 3.66
C TYR A 77 0.14 7.46 4.56
N ARG A 78 0.01 7.95 5.80
CA ARG A 78 -1.02 7.49 6.75
C ARG A 78 -2.42 7.75 6.23
N LEU A 79 -2.66 8.91 5.62
CA LEU A 79 -3.92 9.19 4.93
C LEU A 79 -4.17 8.14 3.83
N GLY A 80 -3.16 7.83 3.01
CA GLY A 80 -3.24 6.76 2.02
C GLY A 80 -3.62 5.40 2.62
N CYS A 81 -3.01 5.02 3.75
CA CYS A 81 -3.35 3.80 4.47
C CYS A 81 -4.80 3.82 5.00
N VAL A 82 -5.29 4.95 5.51
CA VAL A 82 -6.67 5.07 5.98
C VAL A 82 -7.66 4.92 4.82
N LEU A 83 -7.41 5.58 3.69
CA LEU A 83 -8.26 5.48 2.50
C LEU A 83 -8.30 4.04 1.96
N LEU A 84 -7.13 3.38 1.87
CA LEU A 84 -7.07 1.96 1.50
C LEU A 84 -7.78 1.08 2.53
N GLY A 85 -7.62 1.37 3.84
CA GLY A 85 -8.29 0.64 4.90
C GLY A 85 -9.81 0.73 4.80
N VAL A 86 -10.35 1.92 4.50
CA VAL A 86 -11.79 2.11 4.24
C VAL A 86 -12.24 1.27 3.04
N ALA A 87 -11.48 1.28 1.94
CA ALA A 87 -11.79 0.45 0.78
C ALA A 87 -11.78 -1.04 1.13
N MET A 88 -10.78 -1.52 1.88
CA MET A 88 -10.66 -2.91 2.33
C MET A 88 -11.77 -3.33 3.31
N LEU A 89 -12.24 -2.40 4.15
CA LEU A 89 -13.39 -2.66 5.03
C LEU A 89 -14.68 -2.84 4.22
N LEU A 90 -14.90 -1.98 3.22
CA LEU A 90 -16.06 -2.11 2.32
C LEU A 90 -15.98 -3.39 1.48
N ASP A 91 -14.81 -3.71 0.94
CA ASP A 91 -14.60 -4.88 0.08
C ASP A 91 -14.69 -6.19 0.86
N GLY A 92 -13.92 -6.31 1.96
CA GLY A 92 -13.84 -7.54 2.74
C GLY A 92 -15.04 -7.80 3.65
N PHE A 93 -15.63 -6.75 4.24
CA PHE A 93 -16.63 -6.91 5.31
C PHE A 93 -18.04 -6.54 4.91
N VAL A 94 -18.23 -5.51 4.07
CA VAL A 94 -19.58 -5.04 3.70
C VAL A 94 -20.10 -5.76 2.46
N THR A 95 -19.27 -5.89 1.43
CA THR A 95 -19.68 -6.50 0.14
C THR A 95 -20.19 -7.94 0.30
N PRO A 96 -19.54 -8.82 1.09
CA PRO A 96 -20.04 -10.19 1.23
C PRO A 96 -21.37 -10.30 1.98
N LEU A 97 -21.64 -9.41 2.94
CA LEU A 97 -22.93 -9.38 3.65
C LEU A 97 -24.10 -9.00 2.72
N LEU A 98 -23.79 -8.34 1.60
CA LEU A 98 -24.76 -7.89 0.61
C LEU A 98 -24.82 -8.81 -0.62
N ALA A 99 -24.00 -9.88 -0.66
CA ALA A 99 -23.92 -10.78 -1.80
C ALA A 99 -25.18 -11.65 -1.97
N ASP A 100 -25.85 -11.99 -0.86
CA ASP A 100 -27.08 -12.80 -0.83
C ASP A 100 -28.35 -11.97 -1.07
N THR A 101 -28.24 -10.63 -1.07
CA THR A 101 -29.37 -9.74 -1.37
C THR A 101 -29.37 -9.47 -2.88
N ASP A 102 -30.50 -9.69 -3.56
CA ASP A 102 -30.66 -9.48 -5.00
C ASP A 102 -30.68 -7.98 -5.40
N VAL A 103 -29.99 -7.15 -4.63
CA VAL A 103 -30.01 -5.70 -4.66
C VAL A 103 -28.80 -5.21 -5.45
N ALA A 104 -28.78 -5.53 -6.74
CA ALA A 104 -27.76 -5.07 -7.68
C ALA A 104 -27.62 -3.51 -7.68
N THR A 105 -28.68 -2.81 -7.29
CA THR A 105 -28.72 -1.35 -7.13
C THR A 105 -27.83 -0.83 -5.98
N VAL A 106 -27.53 -1.64 -4.97
CA VAL A 106 -26.67 -1.26 -3.82
C VAL A 106 -25.21 -1.69 -4.02
N LEU A 107 -24.95 -2.81 -4.71
CA LEU A 107 -23.59 -3.28 -4.95
C LEU A 107 -22.77 -2.37 -5.90
N ARG A 108 -23.42 -1.79 -6.91
CA ARG A 108 -22.76 -0.87 -7.85
C ARG A 108 -22.14 0.37 -7.17
N PRO A 109 -22.87 1.17 -6.36
CA PRO A 109 -22.28 2.32 -5.69
C PRO A 109 -21.20 1.93 -4.67
N ILE A 110 -21.31 0.78 -4.01
CA ILE A 110 -20.25 0.26 -3.12
C ILE A 110 -18.98 -0.04 -3.92
N GLY A 111 -19.09 -0.74 -5.05
CA GLY A 111 -17.94 -1.02 -5.92
C GLY A 111 -17.25 0.25 -6.43
N VAL A 112 -18.03 1.27 -6.83
CA VAL A 112 -17.49 2.58 -7.21
C VAL A 112 -16.77 3.24 -6.02
N THR A 113 -17.34 3.15 -4.83
CA THR A 113 -16.76 3.72 -3.61
C THR A 113 -15.43 3.06 -3.26
N ILE A 114 -15.35 1.72 -3.31
CA ILE A 114 -14.11 0.94 -3.14
C ILE A 114 -13.04 1.40 -4.14
N GLN A 115 -13.41 1.57 -5.42
CA GLN A 115 -12.50 2.05 -6.46
C GLN A 115 -11.97 3.45 -6.16
N VAL A 116 -12.86 4.39 -5.80
CA VAL A 116 -12.48 5.78 -5.49
C VAL A 116 -11.53 5.85 -4.29
N PHE A 117 -11.86 5.19 -3.18
CA PHE A 117 -11.01 5.18 -2.00
C PHE A 117 -9.68 4.48 -2.23
N SER A 118 -9.66 3.37 -2.98
CA SER A 118 -8.44 2.65 -3.30
C SER A 118 -7.50 3.50 -4.17
N LYS A 119 -8.04 4.12 -5.25
CA LYS A 119 -7.27 5.02 -6.12
C LYS A 119 -6.72 6.21 -5.34
N ALA A 120 -7.56 6.88 -4.56
CA ALA A 120 -7.14 8.01 -3.73
C ALA A 120 -6.06 7.60 -2.73
N GLY A 121 -6.18 6.41 -2.14
CA GLY A 121 -5.19 5.84 -1.23
C GLY A 121 -3.83 5.60 -1.90
N PHE A 122 -3.80 4.96 -3.08
CA PHE A 122 -2.56 4.75 -3.84
C PHE A 122 -1.94 6.05 -4.36
N VAL A 123 -2.76 7.04 -4.75
CA VAL A 123 -2.27 8.37 -5.13
C VAL A 123 -1.64 9.08 -3.94
N ALA A 124 -2.26 9.02 -2.76
CA ALA A 124 -1.68 9.58 -1.53
C ALA A 124 -0.36 8.88 -1.16
N GLN A 125 -0.29 7.55 -1.22
CA GLN A 125 0.97 6.83 -0.99
C GLN A 125 2.05 7.21 -2.02
N SER A 126 1.67 7.37 -3.29
CA SER A 126 2.60 7.83 -4.33
C SER A 126 3.12 9.25 -4.07
N ALA A 127 2.26 10.17 -3.63
CA ALA A 127 2.66 11.50 -3.22
C ALA A 127 3.64 11.47 -2.03
N ALA A 128 3.39 10.62 -1.03
CA ALA A 128 4.31 10.43 0.09
C ALA A 128 5.68 9.89 -0.35
N ILE A 129 5.71 8.89 -1.25
CA ILE A 129 6.94 8.36 -1.85
C ILE A 129 7.72 9.46 -2.57
N LEU A 130 7.03 10.32 -3.32
CA LEU A 130 7.66 11.46 -3.99
C LEU A 130 8.28 12.44 -2.98
N LEU A 131 7.57 12.77 -1.90
CA LEU A 131 8.07 13.66 -0.85
C LEU A 131 9.32 13.08 -0.15
N TRP A 132 9.31 11.79 0.19
CA TRP A 132 10.51 11.11 0.71
C TRP A 132 11.66 11.13 -0.29
N SER A 133 11.38 10.95 -1.58
CA SER A 133 12.37 10.95 -2.65
C SER A 133 13.03 12.31 -2.82
N CYS A 134 12.23 13.39 -2.83
CA CYS A 134 12.73 14.77 -2.86
C CYS A 134 13.63 15.05 -1.66
N THR A 135 13.24 14.63 -0.45
CA THR A 135 14.04 14.77 0.77
C THR A 135 15.35 13.99 0.68
N ALA A 136 15.30 12.76 0.16
CA ALA A 136 16.47 11.88 0.07
C ALA A 136 17.43 12.26 -1.06
N TRP A 137 17.03 13.09 -2.02
CA TRP A 137 17.80 13.40 -3.23
C TRP A 137 19.26 13.77 -2.95
N ARG A 138 19.51 14.61 -1.95
CA ARG A 138 20.88 15.06 -1.60
C ARG A 138 21.71 14.03 -0.85
N ARG A 139 21.09 13.01 -0.26
CA ARG A 139 21.76 12.02 0.61
C ARG A 139 21.92 10.67 -0.07
N VAL A 140 20.91 10.22 -0.82
CA VAL A 140 20.86 8.89 -1.43
C VAL A 140 20.16 9.00 -2.79
N ARG A 141 20.92 9.42 -3.82
CA ARG A 141 20.37 9.74 -5.16
C ARG A 141 19.65 8.57 -5.84
N TRP A 142 20.23 7.37 -5.79
CA TRP A 142 19.64 6.19 -6.43
C TRP A 142 18.27 5.83 -5.83
N PHE A 143 18.12 5.95 -4.52
CA PHE A 143 16.86 5.73 -3.81
C PHE A 143 15.81 6.76 -4.21
N ALA A 144 16.22 8.03 -4.34
CA ALA A 144 15.33 9.09 -4.77
C ALA A 144 14.86 8.91 -6.22
N VAL A 145 15.73 8.49 -7.15
CA VAL A 145 15.34 8.20 -8.53
C VAL A 145 14.32 7.06 -8.59
N LEU A 146 14.59 5.96 -7.86
CA LEU A 146 13.65 4.85 -7.80
C LEU A 146 12.29 5.28 -7.22
N GLY A 147 12.29 6.11 -6.20
CA GLY A 147 11.06 6.62 -5.61
C GLY A 147 10.30 7.60 -6.49
N VAL A 148 10.98 8.45 -7.27
CA VAL A 148 10.32 9.28 -8.29
C VAL A 148 9.58 8.40 -9.31
N LEU A 149 10.21 7.33 -9.79
CA LEU A 149 9.57 6.39 -10.71
C LEU A 149 8.39 5.65 -10.04
N ALA A 150 8.59 5.12 -8.83
CA ALA A 150 7.58 4.41 -8.07
C ALA A 150 6.40 5.31 -7.64
N ALA A 151 6.59 6.62 -7.58
CA ALA A 151 5.53 7.59 -7.31
C ALA A 151 4.79 8.01 -8.59
N ILE A 152 5.53 8.48 -9.59
CA ILE A 152 4.93 9.11 -10.78
C ILE A 152 4.23 8.09 -11.65
N VAL A 153 4.83 6.91 -11.89
CA VAL A 153 4.25 5.94 -12.83
C VAL A 153 2.88 5.43 -12.34
N PRO A 154 2.71 4.96 -11.08
CA PRO A 154 1.40 4.54 -10.60
C PRO A 154 0.41 5.68 -10.49
N ALA A 155 0.83 6.86 -10.00
CA ALA A 155 -0.07 8.01 -9.86
C ALA A 155 -0.58 8.50 -11.23
N ALA A 156 0.31 8.61 -12.23
CA ALA A 156 -0.07 9.00 -13.57
C ALA A 156 -1.02 7.98 -14.20
N TRP A 157 -0.77 6.68 -13.99
CA TRP A 157 -1.65 5.64 -14.51
C TRP A 157 -3.04 5.67 -13.86
N ILE A 158 -3.13 5.97 -12.56
CA ILE A 158 -4.41 6.08 -11.84
C ILE A 158 -5.18 7.35 -12.23
N LEU A 159 -4.49 8.49 -12.41
CA LEU A 159 -5.10 9.79 -12.63
C LEU A 159 -5.47 10.05 -14.10
N PHE A 160 -4.67 9.54 -15.03
CA PHE A 160 -4.80 9.82 -16.46
C PHE A 160 -5.12 8.59 -17.30
N GLY A 161 -4.88 7.38 -16.78
CA GLY A 161 -5.45 6.17 -17.36
C GLY A 161 -6.83 5.97 -16.77
N ASP A 162 -7.81 5.56 -17.59
CA ASP A 162 -9.12 5.07 -17.12
C ASP A 162 -8.96 3.72 -16.40
N LEU A 163 -8.04 3.66 -15.43
CA LEU A 163 -7.59 2.45 -14.78
C LEU A 163 -8.70 1.90 -13.90
N LEU A 164 -9.27 0.76 -14.27
CA LEU A 164 -10.08 -0.02 -13.36
C LEU A 164 -9.14 -0.81 -12.45
N LEU A 165 -9.28 -0.67 -11.12
CA LEU A 165 -8.48 -1.47 -10.19
C LEU A 165 -8.98 -2.92 -10.20
N THR A 166 -8.35 -3.70 -11.06
CA THR A 166 -8.38 -5.16 -11.09
C THR A 166 -7.22 -5.73 -10.28
N PRO A 167 -7.24 -7.02 -9.90
CA PRO A 167 -6.11 -7.66 -9.22
C PRO A 167 -4.77 -7.44 -9.93
N ARG A 168 -4.74 -7.55 -11.27
CA ARG A 168 -3.51 -7.33 -12.06
C ARG A 168 -2.98 -5.91 -11.95
N SER A 169 -3.85 -4.91 -12.06
CA SER A 169 -3.43 -3.51 -11.89
C SER A 169 -3.00 -3.19 -10.47
N LEU A 170 -3.64 -3.80 -9.45
CA LEU A 170 -3.22 -3.65 -8.05
C LEU A 170 -1.82 -4.24 -7.83
N MET A 171 -1.56 -5.43 -8.38
CA MET A 171 -0.23 -6.05 -8.33
C MET A 171 0.84 -5.19 -9.02
N ALA A 172 0.50 -4.55 -10.14
CA ALA A 172 1.43 -3.67 -10.85
C ALA A 172 1.73 -2.39 -10.06
N VAL A 173 0.69 -1.71 -9.53
CA VAL A 173 0.83 -0.52 -8.69
C VAL A 173 1.62 -0.84 -7.43
N PHE A 174 1.21 -1.86 -6.69
CA PHE A 174 1.88 -2.26 -5.46
C PHE A 174 3.29 -2.79 -5.74
N GLY A 175 3.52 -3.48 -6.86
CA GLY A 175 4.84 -3.95 -7.27
C GLY A 175 5.84 -2.80 -7.48
N ALA A 176 5.39 -1.69 -8.08
CA ALA A 176 6.20 -0.47 -8.20
C ALA A 176 6.52 0.13 -6.81
N HIS A 177 5.53 0.22 -5.92
CA HIS A 177 5.74 0.68 -4.54
C HIS A 177 6.65 -0.28 -3.75
N ALA A 178 6.51 -1.59 -3.94
CA ALA A 178 7.29 -2.64 -3.29
C ALA A 178 8.77 -2.51 -3.62
N ALA A 179 9.13 -2.24 -4.89
CA ALA A 179 10.51 -1.97 -5.27
C ALA A 179 11.09 -0.79 -4.46
N TRP A 180 10.31 0.28 -4.30
CA TRP A 180 10.71 1.41 -3.46
C TRP A 180 10.76 1.05 -1.97
N TYR A 181 9.80 0.33 -1.40
CA TYR A 181 9.83 -0.09 0.00
C TYR A 181 11.06 -0.96 0.32
N LEU A 182 11.42 -1.91 -0.56
CA LEU A 182 12.63 -2.71 -0.40
C LEU A 182 13.89 -1.85 -0.45
N SER A 183 13.91 -0.82 -1.30
CA SER A 183 15.00 0.15 -1.31
C SER A 183 15.06 1.00 -0.04
N ALA A 184 13.92 1.38 0.53
CA ALA A 184 13.84 2.10 1.80
C ALA A 184 14.38 1.24 2.96
N ALA A 185 14.02 -0.04 2.98
CA ALA A 185 14.57 -1.00 3.94
C ALA A 185 16.10 -1.09 3.83
N TRP A 186 16.63 -1.15 2.60
CA TRP A 186 18.07 -1.15 2.37
C TRP A 186 18.75 0.13 2.86
N VAL A 187 18.16 1.30 2.62
CA VAL A 187 18.67 2.60 3.12
C VAL A 187 18.70 2.62 4.64
N LEU A 188 17.62 2.19 5.30
CA LEU A 188 17.57 2.08 6.76
C LEU A 188 18.62 1.11 7.31
N HIS A 189 18.81 -0.04 6.64
CA HIS A 189 19.86 -0.99 7.01
C HIS A 189 21.26 -0.36 6.89
N ARG A 190 21.55 0.37 5.80
CA ARG A 190 22.82 1.09 5.58
C ARG A 190 23.08 2.14 6.67
N PHE A 191 22.08 2.97 7.02
CA PHE A 191 22.22 3.97 8.09
C PHE A 191 22.43 3.37 9.49
N SER A 192 22.13 2.08 9.67
CA SER A 192 22.36 1.38 10.94
C SER A 192 23.78 0.83 11.12
N ARG A 193 24.62 0.86 10.06
CA ARG A 193 26.00 0.35 10.13
C ARG A 193 26.92 1.37 10.83
N PRO A 194 27.88 0.92 11.66
CA PRO A 194 28.91 1.82 12.17
C PRO A 194 29.74 2.35 11.00
N SER A 195 30.01 3.66 10.98
CA SER A 195 31.01 4.25 10.09
C SER A 195 32.34 3.59 10.42
N ALA A 196 32.92 2.89 9.43
CA ALA A 196 34.29 2.38 9.52
C ALA A 196 35.28 3.55 9.39
#